data_AF-A0A948B234-F1
#
_entry.id   AF-A0A948B234-F1
#
_cell.length_a   1.000
_cell.length_b   1.000
_cell.length_c   1.000
_cell.angle_alpha   90.00
_cell.angle_beta   90.00
_cell.angle_gamma   90.00
#
_symmetry.space_group_name_H-M   'P 1'
#
loop_
_entity.id
_entity.type
_entity.pdbx_description
1 polymer ?
#
loop_
_entity_poly.entity_id
_entity_poly.type
_entity_poly.pdbx_seq_one_letter_code
_entity_poly.pdbx_strand_id
1 'polypeptide(L)' 'MLKFVIANLDIIGAFLSFSGSIALAFSISKNPGEAHQFIKGKKKYLTIIHLGLFRFGIVLLATGFGIQFLDKI' A
#
# COMPACT_ATOMS: atom_id res chain seq x y z
N MET A 1 -29.12 -4.86 12.60
CA MET A 1 -28.73 -4.85 11.18
C MET A 1 -27.64 -3.82 10.88
N LEU A 2 -27.84 -2.53 11.19
CA LEU A 2 -26.86 -1.47 10.92
C LEU A 2 -25.47 -1.70 11.58
N LYS A 3 -25.44 -2.05 12.88
CA LYS A 3 -24.19 -2.37 13.59
C LYS A 3 -23.42 -3.56 13.00
N PHE A 4 -24.12 -4.51 12.40
CA PHE A 4 -23.50 -5.65 11.74
C PHE A 4 -22.85 -5.21 10.42
N VAL A 5 -23.52 -4.35 9.64
CA VAL A 5 -22.97 -3.81 8.39
C VAL A 5 -21.71 -2.97 8.65
N ILE A 6 -21.75 -2.08 9.63
CA ILE A 6 -20.62 -1.23 10.08
C ILE A 6 -19.42 -2.10 10.48
N ALA A 7 -19.63 -3.09 11.36
CA ALA A 7 -18.55 -3.98 11.78
C ALA A 7 -17.89 -4.75 10.63
N ASN A 8 -18.65 -5.10 9.59
CA ASN A 8 -18.08 -5.74 8.40
C ASN A 8 -17.27 -4.75 7.55
N LEU A 9 -17.71 -3.50 7.41
CA LEU A 9 -16.97 -2.45 6.69
C LEU A 9 -15.65 -2.12 7.37
N ASP A 10 -15.65 -2.03 8.70
CA ASP A 10 -14.44 -1.78 9.49
C ASP A 10 -13.38 -2.87 9.32
N ILE A 11 -13.82 -4.15 9.36
CA ILE A 11 -12.95 -5.31 9.16
C ILE A 11 -12.39 -5.33 7.73
N ILE A 12 -13.24 -5.07 6.72
CA ILE A 12 -12.81 -5.01 5.31
C ILE A 12 -11.80 -3.87 5.12
N GLY A 13 -12.07 -2.69 5.66
CA GLY A 13 -11.17 -1.54 5.59
C GLY A 13 -9.82 -1.80 6.26
N ALA A 14 -9.82 -2.48 7.41
CA ALA A 14 -8.61 -2.87 8.12
C ALA A 14 -7.78 -3.88 7.31
N PHE A 15 -8.44 -4.88 6.72
CA PHE A 15 -7.80 -5.90 5.90
C PHE A 15 -7.15 -5.32 4.64
N LEU A 16 -7.85 -4.39 3.96
CA LEU A 16 -7.34 -3.69 2.78
C LEU A 16 -6.13 -2.81 3.13
N SER A 17 -6.20 -2.08 4.23
CA SER A 17 -5.11 -1.22 4.73
C SER A 17 -3.86 -2.05 5.08
N PHE A 18 -4.06 -3.16 5.77
CA PHE A 18 -2.99 -4.10 6.14
C PHE A 18 -2.34 -4.72 4.89
N SER A 19 -3.16 -5.23 3.97
CA SER A 19 -2.68 -5.83 2.71
C SER A 19 -1.92 -4.81 1.84
N GLY A 20 -2.42 -3.58 1.76
CA GLY A 20 -1.76 -2.49 1.05
C GLY A 20 -0.41 -2.11 1.65
N SER A 21 -0.31 -2.07 2.98
CA SER A 21 0.93 -1.81 3.72
C SER A 21 1.98 -2.90 3.46
N ILE A 22 1.56 -4.17 3.46
CA ILE A 22 2.43 -5.30 3.13
C ILE A 22 2.94 -5.19 1.69
N ALA A 23 2.05 -4.93 0.72
CA ALA A 23 2.43 -4.79 -0.68
C ALA A 23 3.44 -3.64 -0.89
N LEU A 24 3.25 -2.52 -0.19
CA LEU A 24 4.19 -1.40 -0.18
C LEU A 24 5.55 -1.79 0.41
N ALA A 25 5.56 -2.45 1.58
CA ALA A 25 6.79 -2.90 2.22
C ALA A 25 7.57 -3.88 1.31
N PHE A 26 6.90 -4.84 0.68
CA PHE A 26 7.52 -5.75 -0.29
C PHE A 26 7.99 -5.05 -1.56
N SER A 27 7.29 -4.00 -1.98
CA SER A 27 7.68 -3.22 -3.15
C SER A 27 8.99 -2.45 -2.92
N ILE A 28 9.29 -2.10 -1.67
CA ILE A 28 10.51 -1.40 -1.22
C ILE A 28 11.61 -2.40 -0.85
N SER A 29 11.29 -3.51 -0.18
CA SER A 29 12.28 -4.48 0.34
C SER A 29 13.08 -5.19 -0.74
N LYS A 30 12.56 -5.24 -1.98
CA LYS A 30 13.29 -5.76 -3.14
C LYS A 30 14.42 -4.86 -3.63
N ASN A 31 14.65 -3.69 -3.01
CA ASN A 31 15.81 -2.82 -3.26
C ASN A 31 16.50 -2.39 -1.94
N PRO A 32 17.31 -3.28 -1.32
CA PRO A 32 17.92 -3.03 -0.01
C PRO A 32 19.13 -2.07 -0.03
N GLY A 33 19.54 -1.54 -1.19
CA GLY A 33 20.85 -0.92 -1.41
C GLY A 33 20.86 0.57 -1.74
N GLU A 34 20.00 1.37 -1.10
CA GLU A 34 19.74 2.79 -1.39
C GLU A 34 18.75 3.00 -2.56
N ALA A 35 17.94 4.06 -2.48
CA ALA A 35 16.90 4.41 -3.46
C ALA A 35 17.45 4.77 -4.87
N HIS A 36 18.69 4.39 -5.15
CA HIS A 36 19.38 4.58 -6.41
C HIS A 36 20.35 3.44 -6.70
N GLN A 37 20.34 2.97 -7.94
CA GLN A 37 21.32 2.05 -8.48
C GLN A 37 22.24 2.83 -9.40
N PHE A 38 23.55 2.59 -9.31
CA PHE A 38 24.48 3.09 -10.31
C PHE A 38 24.45 2.18 -11.54
N ILE A 39 23.89 2.67 -12.65
CA ILE A 39 23.85 1.95 -13.94
C ILE A 39 24.67 2.77 -14.93
N LYS A 40 25.78 2.20 -15.42
CA LYS A 40 26.73 2.86 -16.34
C LYS A 40 27.25 4.21 -15.80
N GLY A 41 27.62 4.26 -14.52
CA GLY A 41 28.17 5.47 -13.88
C GLY A 41 27.16 6.59 -13.60
N LYS A 42 25.89 6.43 -13.96
CA LYS A 42 24.81 7.37 -13.62
C LYS A 42 24.02 6.84 -12.43
N LYS A 43 23.78 7.69 -11.43
CA LYS A 43 22.77 7.42 -10.39
C LYS A 43 21.41 7.33 -11.06
N LYS A 44 20.88 6.12 -11.20
CA LYS A 44 19.48 5.91 -11.55
C LYS A 44 18.74 5.68 -10.26
N TYR A 45 17.91 6.62 -9.88
CA TYR A 45 16.99 6.41 -8.78
C TYR A 45 16.17 5.16 -9.09
N LEU A 46 16.21 4.18 -8.20
CA LEU A 46 15.36 3.01 -8.21
C LEU A 46 13.97 3.48 -7.81
N THR A 47 13.38 4.34 -8.65
CA THR A 47 11.93 4.45 -8.81
C THR A 47 11.34 3.12 -9.31
N ILE A 48 12.16 2.08 -9.45
CA ILE A 48 11.76 0.67 -9.49
C ILE A 48 11.52 0.15 -8.06
N ILE A 49 10.81 0.93 -7.24
CA ILE A 49 9.75 0.26 -6.48
C ILE A 49 8.99 -0.55 -7.52
N HIS A 50 8.72 -1.85 -7.31
CA HIS A 50 7.94 -2.61 -8.30
C HIS A 50 6.64 -1.84 -8.59
N LEU A 51 6.59 -1.09 -9.69
CA LEU A 51 5.66 0.03 -9.81
C LEU A 51 4.21 -0.46 -9.78
N GLY A 52 4.00 -1.68 -10.30
CA GLY A 52 2.74 -2.41 -10.16
C GLY A 52 2.38 -2.72 -8.70
N LEU A 53 3.28 -3.36 -7.95
CA LEU A 53 3.07 -3.69 -6.52
C LEU A 53 2.92 -2.44 -5.64
N PHE A 54 3.66 -1.37 -5.95
CA PHE A 54 3.55 -0.09 -5.26
C PHE A 54 2.20 0.57 -5.52
N ARG A 55 1.81 0.70 -6.79
CA ARG A 55 0.50 1.24 -7.17
C ARG A 55 -0.63 0.43 -6.55
N PHE A 56 -0.53 -0.89 -6.60
CA PHE A 56 -1.51 -1.78 -6.00
C PHE A 56 -1.57 -1.61 -4.47
N GLY A 57 -0.42 -1.51 -3.82
CA GLY A 57 -0.31 -1.28 -2.38
C GLY A 57 -0.92 0.07 -1.96
N ILE A 58 -0.63 1.15 -2.69
CA ILE A 58 -1.25 2.47 -2.44
C ILE A 58 -2.77 2.41 -2.65
N VAL A 59 -3.25 1.81 -3.73
CA VAL A 59 -4.69 1.74 -4.02
C VAL A 59 -5.43 0.97 -2.93
N LEU A 60 -4.91 -0.19 -2.51
CA LEU A 60 -5.48 -0.96 -1.41
C LEU A 60 -5.49 -0.18 -0.10
N LEU A 61 -4.39 0.49 0.23
CA LEU A 61 -4.27 1.27 1.46
C LEU A 61 -5.23 2.47 1.47
N ALA A 62 -5.30 3.22 0.36
CA ALA A 62 -6.21 4.35 0.21
C ALA A 62 -7.68 3.91 0.25
N THR A 63 -8.02 2.78 -0.37
CA THR A 63 -9.38 2.23 -0.34
C THR A 63 -9.75 1.77 1.07
N GLY A 64 -8.85 1.04 1.75
CA GLY A 64 -9.07 0.59 3.12
C GLY A 64 -9.27 1.75 4.09
N PHE A 65 -8.42 2.78 3.98
CA PHE A 65 -8.53 4.00 4.79
C PHE A 65 -9.81 4.78 4.46
N GLY A 66 -10.19 4.85 3.17
CA GLY A 66 -11.42 5.50 2.73
C GLY A 66 -12.68 4.84 3.29
N ILE A 67 -12.73 3.50 3.31
CA ILE A 67 -13.83 2.74 3.90
C ILE A 67 -13.94 3.03 5.41
N GLN A 68 -12.82 2.99 6.14
CA GLN A 68 -12.80 3.29 7.58
C GLN A 68 -13.12 4.76 7.90
N PHE A 69 -12.77 5.67 7.00
CA PHE A 69 -13.08 7.09 7.16
C PHE A 69 -14.57 7.36 6.95
N LEU A 70 -15.17 6.72 5.93
CA LEU A 70 -16.61 6.82 5.67
C LEU A 70 -17.46 6.14 6.76
N ASP A 71 -16.95 5.09 7.40
CA ASP A 71 -17.62 4.43 8.52
C ASP A 71 -17.67 5.30 9.80
N LYS A 72 -16.75 6.27 9.91
CA LYS A 72 -16.65 7.18 11.05
C LYS A 72 -17.37 8.53 10.87
N ILE A 73 -17.87 8.81 9.67
CA ILE A 73 -18.67 10.02 9.34
C ILE A 73 -20.14 9.72 9.57
#